data_AF-A0A9J5WLM7-F1
#
_entry.id   AF-A0A9J5WLM7-F1
#
_cell.length_a   1.000
_cell.length_b   1.000
_cell.length_c   1.000
_cell.angle_alpha   90.00
_cell.angle_beta   90.00
_cell.angle_gamma   90.00
#
_symmetry.space_group_name_H-M   'P 1'
#
loop_
_entity.id
_entity.type
_entity.pdbx_description
1 polymer ?
#
loop_
_entity_poly.entity_id
_entity_poly.type
_entity_poly.pdbx_seq_one_letter_code
_entity_poly.pdbx_strand_id
1 'polypeptide(L)'
;APPLVAGLAIVAAAYASRYGVQAWQAFKVRPPTQWRIYEGLWGCHATPELRRKLYIYIGGFQPKMSRMKAALILGVRFHYTNINIFNRESTEVDRVREAHRKVRVANHPNA
;
A
#
# COMPACT_ATOMS: atom_id res chain seq x y z
N ALA A 1 26.02 -11.71 -50.09
CA ALA A 1 25.28 -10.44 -49.99
C ALA A 1 26.27 -9.29 -49.93
N PRO A 2 25.98 -8.11 -50.52
CA PRO A 2 26.87 -6.95 -50.45
C PRO A 2 27.12 -6.54 -48.98
N PRO A 3 28.34 -6.10 -48.60
CA PRO A 3 28.68 -5.78 -47.21
C PRO A 3 27.79 -4.67 -46.61
N LEU A 4 27.31 -3.73 -47.42
CA LEU A 4 26.35 -2.70 -47.01
C LEU A 4 25.00 -3.30 -46.57
N VAL A 5 24.50 -4.30 -47.31
CA VAL A 5 23.23 -4.97 -46.99
C VAL A 5 23.37 -5.75 -45.69
N ALA A 6 24.51 -6.42 -45.48
CA ALA A 6 24.80 -7.14 -44.24
C ALA A 6 24.87 -6.18 -43.03
N GLY A 7 25.55 -5.03 -43.19
CA GLY A 7 25.63 -4.02 -42.12
C GLY A 7 24.27 -3.45 -41.72
N LEU A 8 23.42 -3.11 -42.70
CA LEU A 8 22.07 -2.62 -42.44
C LEU A 8 21.19 -3.67 -41.73
N ALA A 9 21.34 -4.95 -42.10
CA ALA A 9 20.61 -6.03 -41.45
C ALA A 9 20.99 -6.18 -39.96
N ILE A 10 22.27 -6.07 -39.62
CA ILE A 10 22.74 -6.15 -38.22
C ILE A 10 22.21 -4.98 -37.40
N VAL A 11 22.27 -3.76 -37.94
CA VAL A 11 21.75 -2.55 -37.27
C VAL A 11 20.25 -2.68 -37.04
N ALA A 12 19.49 -3.11 -38.04
CA ALA A 12 18.05 -3.30 -37.92
C ALA A 12 17.69 -4.37 -36.87
N ALA A 13 18.39 -5.51 -36.88
CA ALA A 13 18.18 -6.59 -35.91
C ALA A 13 18.50 -6.15 -34.47
N ALA A 14 19.62 -5.44 -34.27
CA ALA A 14 20.00 -4.90 -32.97
C ALA A 14 18.97 -3.90 -32.44
N TYR A 15 18.49 -3.00 -33.31
CA TYR A 15 17.49 -2.00 -32.94
C TYR A 15 16.16 -2.66 -32.55
N ALA A 16 15.64 -3.57 -33.39
CA ALA A 16 14.40 -4.30 -33.11
C ALA A 16 14.49 -5.08 -31.79
N SER A 17 15.62 -5.73 -31.52
CA SER A 17 15.85 -6.50 -30.29
C SER A 17 15.79 -5.61 -29.04
N ARG A 18 16.42 -4.43 -29.06
CA ARG A 18 16.40 -3.48 -27.94
C ARG A 18 14.99 -3.00 -27.61
N TYR A 19 14.23 -2.56 -28.63
CA TYR A 19 12.87 -2.07 -28.42
C TYR A 19 11.89 -3.18 -28.05
N GLY A 20 12.07 -4.39 -28.58
CA GLY A 20 11.27 -5.56 -28.21
C GLY A 20 11.39 -5.91 -26.73
N VAL A 21 12.62 -5.95 -26.18
CA VAL A 21 12.84 -6.23 -24.75
C VAL A 21 12.25 -5.14 -23.87
N GLN A 22 12.43 -3.86 -24.24
CA GLN A 22 11.85 -2.74 -23.50
C GLN A 22 10.31 -2.79 -23.49
N ALA A 23 9.69 -3.07 -24.64
CA ALA A 23 8.25 -3.23 -24.73
C ALA A 23 7.73 -4.41 -23.89
N TRP A 24 8.47 -5.53 -23.87
CA TRP A 24 8.12 -6.71 -23.07
C TRP A 24 8.23 -6.47 -21.56
N GLN A 25 9.29 -5.78 -21.12
CA GLN A 25 9.43 -5.37 -19.72
C GLN A 25 8.28 -4.43 -19.32
N ALA A 26 7.98 -3.43 -20.16
CA ALA A 26 6.85 -2.52 -19.95
C ALA A 26 5.50 -3.23 -19.95
N PHE A 27 5.34 -4.31 -20.72
CA PHE A 27 4.13 -5.14 -20.73
C PHE A 27 3.98 -5.94 -19.43
N LYS A 28 5.05 -6.58 -18.95
CA LYS A 28 5.04 -7.38 -17.71
C LYS A 28 4.71 -6.56 -16.44
N VAL A 29 5.00 -5.26 -16.43
CA VAL A 29 4.68 -4.38 -15.30
C VAL A 29 3.27 -3.79 -15.36
N ARG A 30 2.51 -4.00 -16.46
CA ARG A 30 1.11 -3.56 -16.50
C ARG A 30 0.29 -4.42 -15.55
N PRO A 31 -0.46 -3.84 -14.60
CA PRO A 31 -1.38 -4.62 -13.77
C PRO A 31 -2.41 -5.30 -14.68
N PRO A 32 -2.76 -6.58 -14.44
CA PRO A 32 -3.83 -7.25 -15.18
C PRO A 32 -5.06 -6.37 -15.24
N THR A 33 -5.47 -6.00 -16.45
CA THR A 33 -6.69 -5.23 -16.70
C THR A 33 -7.94 -5.95 -16.15
N GLN A 34 -7.85 -7.24 -15.81
CA GLN A 34 -8.90 -7.99 -15.13
C GLN A 34 -9.28 -7.41 -13.77
N TRP A 35 -8.36 -6.85 -12.99
CA TRP A 35 -8.72 -6.16 -11.74
C TRP A 35 -9.57 -4.91 -12.02
N ARG A 36 -9.36 -4.26 -13.17
CA ARG A 36 -10.12 -3.07 -13.60
C ARG A 36 -11.54 -3.41 -14.05
N ILE A 37 -11.80 -4.63 -14.53
CA ILE A 37 -13.14 -5.08 -14.92
C ILE A 37 -14.01 -5.32 -13.66
N TYR A 38 -13.41 -5.85 -12.58
CA TYR A 38 -14.11 -5.97 -11.29
C TYR A 38 -14.24 -4.63 -10.54
N GLU A 39 -13.29 -3.70 -10.69
CA GLU A 39 -13.41 -2.33 -10.14
C GLU A 39 -14.44 -1.47 -10.90
N GLY A 40 -14.60 -1.68 -12.21
CA GLY A 40 -15.61 -0.98 -13.02
C GLY A 40 -17.05 -1.41 -12.71
N LEU A 41 -17.27 -2.66 -12.29
CA LEU A 41 -18.59 -3.18 -11.98
C LEU A 41 -19.13 -2.71 -10.61
N TRP A 42 -18.26 -2.30 -9.69
CA TRP A 42 -18.60 -1.77 -8.36
C TRP A 42 -18.27 -0.28 -8.18
N GLY A 43 -18.02 0.45 -9.27
CA GLY A 43 -18.02 1.91 -9.30
C GLY A 43 -16.99 2.63 -8.42
N CYS A 44 -16.02 1.94 -7.83
CA CYS A 44 -15.02 2.56 -6.96
C CYS A 44 -13.64 2.52 -7.63
N HIS A 45 -13.31 3.56 -8.39
CA HIS A 45 -11.93 3.94 -8.68
C HIS A 45 -11.26 4.41 -7.38
N ALA A 46 -10.98 3.48 -6.48
CA ALA A 46 -10.23 3.75 -5.28
C ALA A 46 -8.77 3.99 -5.70
N THR A 47 -8.26 5.20 -5.42
CA THR A 47 -6.83 5.48 -5.62
C THR A 47 -5.98 4.46 -4.85
N PRO A 48 -4.73 4.19 -5.29
CA PRO A 48 -3.84 3.25 -4.60
C PRO A 48 -3.70 3.55 -3.09
N GLU A 49 -3.79 4.82 -2.71
CA GLU A 49 -3.80 5.28 -1.32
C GLU A 49 -5.07 4.92 -0.56
N LEU A 50 -6.24 5.04 -1.21
CA LEU A 50 -7.51 4.68 -0.60
C LEU A 50 -7.61 3.17 -0.39
N ARG A 51 -7.16 2.37 -1.37
CA ARG A 51 -7.07 0.90 -1.22
C ARG A 51 -6.15 0.52 -0.06
N ARG A 52 -5.05 1.25 0.11
CA ARG A 52 -4.12 1.10 1.25
C ARG A 52 -4.81 1.39 2.58
N LYS A 53 -5.62 2.44 2.66
CA LYS A 53 -6.37 2.75 3.89
C LYS A 53 -7.45 1.71 4.17
N LEU A 54 -8.20 1.31 3.14
CA LEU A 54 -9.32 0.39 3.27
C LEU A 54 -8.88 -1.00 3.76
N TYR A 55 -7.74 -1.54 3.30
CA TYR A 55 -7.31 -2.88 3.76
C TYR A 55 -7.11 -2.96 5.28
N ILE A 56 -6.79 -1.85 5.94
CA ILE A 56 -6.55 -1.80 7.38
C ILE A 56 -7.86 -2.07 8.14
N TYR A 57 -9.01 -1.78 7.53
CA TYR A 57 -10.35 -1.96 8.08
C TYR A 57 -11.08 -3.22 7.58
N ILE A 58 -10.49 -4.01 6.68
CA ILE A 58 -11.16 -5.20 6.14
C ILE A 58 -11.20 -6.31 7.20
N GLY A 59 -12.40 -6.85 7.45
CA GLY A 59 -12.65 -7.99 8.34
C GLY A 59 -12.89 -7.61 9.81
N GLY A 60 -12.84 -8.59 10.70
CA GLY A 60 -13.07 -8.40 12.15
C GLY A 60 -11.83 -8.04 12.97
N PHE A 61 -12.01 -7.97 14.30
CA PHE A 61 -10.88 -7.87 15.23
C PHE A 61 -10.03 -9.14 15.17
N GLN A 62 -8.71 -8.96 15.15
CA GLN A 62 -7.80 -10.10 15.21
C GLN A 62 -7.89 -10.75 16.60
N PRO A 63 -7.75 -12.08 16.70
CA PRO A 63 -7.75 -12.78 17.99
C PRO A 63 -6.58 -12.33 18.89
N LYS A 64 -5.48 -11.89 18.27
CA LYS A 64 -4.35 -11.25 18.94
C LYS A 64 -4.27 -9.79 18.51
N MET A 65 -4.37 -8.87 19.46
CA MET A 65 -4.32 -7.42 19.20
C MET A 65 -2.94 -7.01 18.70
N SER A 66 -2.85 -6.52 17.45
CA SER A 66 -1.60 -6.01 16.87
C SER A 66 -1.43 -4.51 17.14
N ARG A 67 -0.19 -4.03 17.26
CA ARG A 67 0.12 -2.61 17.53
C ARG A 67 -0.48 -1.67 16.48
N MET A 68 -0.51 -2.10 15.21
CA MET A 68 -1.09 -1.33 14.11
C MET A 68 -2.60 -1.19 14.25
N LYS A 69 -3.33 -2.28 14.54
CA LYS A 69 -4.78 -2.23 14.77
C LYS A 69 -5.11 -1.44 16.05
N ALA A 70 -4.33 -1.61 17.11
CA ALA A 70 -4.51 -0.82 18.34
C ALA A 70 -4.37 0.69 18.08
N ALA A 71 -3.36 1.08 17.29
CA ALA A 71 -3.17 2.48 16.90
C ALA A 71 -4.37 3.02 16.09
N LEU A 72 -4.89 2.20 15.16
CA LEU A 72 -6.08 2.52 14.38
C LEU A 72 -7.32 2.76 15.24
N ILE A 73 -7.59 1.83 16.17
CA ILE A 73 -8.76 1.87 17.07
C ILE A 73 -8.70 3.10 17.99
N LEU A 74 -7.50 3.42 18.49
CA LEU A 74 -7.28 4.60 19.34
C LEU A 74 -7.18 5.92 18.55
N GLY A 75 -7.13 5.87 17.21
CA GLY A 75 -6.95 7.06 16.38
C GLY A 75 -5.56 7.73 16.52
N VAL A 76 -4.54 6.97 16.95
CA VAL A 76 -3.17 7.48 17.11
C VAL A 76 -2.31 7.07 15.92
N ARG A 77 -1.42 7.97 15.47
CA ARG A 77 -0.57 7.69 14.30
C ARG A 77 0.53 6.69 14.64
N PHE A 78 0.57 5.59 13.89
CA PHE A 78 1.40 4.41 14.16
C PHE A 78 2.92 4.68 14.26
N HIS A 79 3.43 5.67 13.53
CA HIS A 79 4.86 6.02 13.58
C HIS A 79 5.32 6.53 14.96
N TYR A 80 4.38 6.97 15.81
CA TYR A 80 4.63 7.52 17.15
C TYR A 80 4.34 6.54 18.29
N THR A 81 4.04 5.27 17.99
CA THR A 81 3.77 4.26 19.04
C THR A 81 4.95 3.33 19.27
N ASN A 82 6.14 3.70 18.76
CA ASN A 82 7.38 2.97 19.01
C ASN A 82 7.97 3.43 20.36
N ILE A 83 7.25 3.10 21.43
CA ILE A 83 7.64 3.41 22.81
C ILE A 83 8.91 2.61 23.12
N ASN A 84 10.06 3.26 22.98
CA ASN A 84 11.32 2.74 23.48
C ASN A 84 11.31 2.92 25.00
N ILE A 85 11.33 1.81 25.75
CA ILE A 85 11.22 1.80 27.22
C ILE A 85 12.32 2.65 27.89
N PHE A 86 13.43 2.89 27.18
CA PHE A 86 14.59 3.65 27.66
C PHE A 86 14.59 5.16 27.36
N ASN A 87 13.77 5.66 26.43
CA ASN A 87 13.62 7.10 26.16
C ASN A 87 12.16 7.49 26.37
N ARG A 88 11.88 7.95 27.58
CA ARG A 88 10.54 8.29 28.08
C ARG A 88 10.16 9.69 27.59
N GLU A 89 9.83 9.83 26.31
CA GLU A 89 9.08 11.01 25.84
C GLU A 89 7.66 10.90 26.41
N SER A 90 7.44 11.54 27.56
CA SER A 90 6.16 11.53 28.32
C SER A 90 4.94 11.86 27.46
N THR A 91 5.11 12.69 26.42
CA THR A 91 4.02 13.18 25.58
C THR A 91 3.32 12.08 24.76
N GLU A 92 3.98 10.98 24.41
CA GLU A 92 3.37 9.92 23.58
C GLU A 92 2.52 8.96 24.41
N VAL A 93 2.98 8.60 25.61
CA VAL A 93 2.24 7.73 26.54
C VAL A 93 0.97 8.42 27.03
N ASP A 94 1.04 9.71 27.31
CA ASP A 94 -0.11 10.51 27.74
C ASP A 94 -1.16 10.63 26.63
N ARG A 95 -0.75 10.78 25.36
CA ARG A 95 -1.67 10.76 24.20
C ARG A 95 -2.40 9.43 24.08
N VAL A 96 -1.70 8.30 24.26
CA VAL A 96 -2.32 6.97 24.22
C VAL A 96 -3.32 6.81 25.36
N ARG A 97 -2.96 7.24 26.58
CA ARG A 97 -3.84 7.17 27.76
C ARG A 97 -5.08 8.03 27.59
N GLU A 98 -4.93 9.24 27.07
CA GLU A 98 -6.02 10.17 26.82
C GLU A 98 -6.93 9.67 25.69
N ALA A 99 -6.37 9.18 24.58
CA ALA A 99 -7.14 8.56 23.51
C ALA A 99 -7.94 7.35 24.03
N HIS A 100 -7.31 6.50 24.83
CA HIS A 100 -7.98 5.36 25.46
C HIS A 100 -9.10 5.80 26.41
N ARG A 101 -8.90 6.88 27.18
CA ARG A 101 -9.95 7.47 28.03
C ARG A 101 -11.15 7.92 27.19
N LYS A 102 -10.92 8.64 26.10
CA LYS A 102 -11.96 9.13 25.19
C LYS A 102 -12.76 7.99 24.57
N VAL A 103 -12.08 6.99 24.03
CA VAL A 103 -12.72 5.81 23.42
C VAL A 103 -13.57 5.06 24.44
N ARG A 104 -13.08 4.91 25.68
CA ARG A 104 -13.82 4.22 26.74
C ARG A 104 -15.10 4.95 27.12
N VAL A 105 -15.04 6.27 27.31
CA VAL A 105 -16.21 7.07 27.69
C VAL A 105 -17.25 7.05 26.57
N ALA A 106 -16.83 7.18 25.32
CA ALA A 106 -17.74 7.18 24.17
C ALA A 106 -18.45 5.84 23.94
N ASN A 107 -17.83 4.72 24.34
CA ASN A 107 -18.37 3.37 24.14
C ASN A 107 -18.80 2.70 25.46
N HIS A 108 -18.94 3.46 26.55
CA HIS A 108 -19.29 2.88 27.84
C HIS A 108 -20.69 2.23 27.75
N PRO A 109 -20.86 0.95 28.14
CA PRO A 109 -22.11 0.22 27.94
C PRO A 109 -23.27 0.73 28.82
N ASN A 110 -22.96 1.50 29.86
CA ASN A 110 -23.95 2.10 30.76
C ASN A 110 -24.24 3.58 30.42
N ALA A 111 -23.92 4.02 29.19
CA ALA A 111 -24.24 5.35 28.70
C ALA A 111 -25.72 5.46 28.30
#